data_AF-A0A1B0G798-F1
#
_entry.id   AF-A0A1B0G798-F1
#
_cell.length_a   1.000
_cell.length_b   1.000
_cell.length_c   1.000
_cell.angle_alpha   90.00
_cell.angle_beta   90.00
_cell.angle_gamma   90.00
#
_symmetry.space_group_name_H-M   'P 1'
#
loop_
_entity.id
_entity.type
_entity.pdbx_description
1 polymer ?
#
loop_
_entity_poly.entity_id
_entity_poly.type
_entity_poly.pdbx_seq_one_letter_code
_entity_poly.pdbx_strand_id
1 'polypeptide(L)'
;MSSEQIRFNGRVAIVTGAGAGFGREYALLLAERGAKVVVNESGGTDSVEGASAGSANLVVNEIKLKGGIAVADHNSVVDGAKIVETAINNFGCIDIIINNAGILRDRSILKITEQDWDLVRGVRLKSSFKVTQAAWPHMKKQNYGRIIMTSSDSGIYGSFGQANCSAAKMVLIGLANTVAIEGEKYNIHCNVIIPTTASRLTRGILPDLLFDDLKPQLIVPVVGYLCHESCEDNGSYIESAAGWAAKIHSVRGKSCVLRASIGQDMITPEYVKSVWSKVTNMKDAQHVNSFGDVSGYLLEVMEKIKQSKIDGFQDNFKYGAKDLILYALGIGATVKNANDLKFLYENHPDFHAIPSFFVLPGLLLSLTTNLVASALPERKADLTNVLHGEQYLEICDELPTSGNLTSTGQVFDIMGKSAGAIVVTNTNSFDENGRLLVKNQSSIFVVGAGKFGGKNDPIPGVIPIVNAPKRPPDDTIRYNTSEDQAALYHLSGDLNPLHIAPNLSMMAGFKTPILHGLCSMGFSLRAVLAKYANNNPSLFKCVKVRFAGPVIPGQTLQIDMWQESKRIHFLTNVVETGKNVITGAYVDLKQVIASL
;
A
#
# COMPACT_ATOMS: atom_id res chain seq x y z
N MET A 1 35.17 7.86 4.18
CA MET A 1 35.27 8.70 2.96
C MET A 1 35.27 10.14 3.43
N SER A 2 36.30 10.91 3.11
CA SER A 2 36.33 12.35 3.39
C SER A 2 35.33 13.03 2.44
N SER A 3 34.08 13.21 2.87
CA SER A 3 33.09 13.95 2.09
C SER A 3 33.55 15.41 1.96
N GLU A 4 33.64 15.92 0.73
CA GLU A 4 33.91 17.34 0.50
C GLU A 4 32.94 18.21 1.30
N GLN A 5 33.47 19.28 1.89
CA GLN A 5 32.70 20.17 2.75
C GLN A 5 31.68 20.97 1.90
N ILE A 6 30.41 20.96 2.30
CA ILE A 6 29.35 21.80 1.71
C ILE A 6 29.72 23.30 1.86
N ARG A 7 29.77 24.03 0.74
CA ARG A 7 30.18 25.44 0.64
C ARG A 7 29.22 26.21 -0.31
N PHE A 8 29.16 27.53 -0.15
CA PHE A 8 28.29 28.43 -0.93
C PHE A 8 29.10 29.55 -1.58
N ASN A 9 30.36 29.27 -1.93
CA ASN A 9 31.24 30.25 -2.56
C ASN A 9 30.60 30.79 -3.84
N GLY A 10 30.56 32.12 -3.98
CA GLY A 10 29.96 32.78 -5.14
C GLY A 10 28.43 32.85 -5.13
N ARG A 11 27.75 32.30 -4.12
CA ARG A 11 26.28 32.38 -3.99
C ARG A 11 25.85 33.60 -3.20
N VAL A 12 24.72 34.20 -3.59
CA VAL A 12 24.07 35.29 -2.87
C VAL A 12 22.77 34.80 -2.25
N ALA A 13 22.60 35.04 -0.95
CA ALA A 13 21.42 34.61 -0.19
C ALA A 13 20.67 35.78 0.42
N ILE A 14 19.34 35.77 0.31
CA ILE A 14 18.43 36.62 1.12
C ILE A 14 17.84 35.74 2.23
N VAL A 15 17.93 36.21 3.48
CA VAL A 15 17.21 35.61 4.60
C VAL A 15 16.27 36.66 5.20
N THR A 16 14.95 36.41 5.12
CA THR A 16 13.95 37.33 5.69
C THR A 16 13.69 37.04 7.17
N GLY A 17 13.50 38.09 7.96
CA GLY A 17 13.37 37.97 9.41
C GLY A 17 14.65 37.40 10.05
N ALA A 18 15.80 37.88 9.60
CA ALA A 18 17.11 37.39 9.99
C ALA A 18 17.71 38.12 11.20
N GLY A 19 16.95 39.00 11.86
CA GLY A 19 17.40 39.72 13.04
C GLY A 19 17.57 38.85 14.30
N ALA A 20 16.86 37.72 14.38
CA ALA A 20 16.87 36.83 15.55
C ALA A 20 16.54 35.38 15.16
N GLY A 21 16.60 34.48 16.15
CA GLY A 21 16.14 33.08 16.03
C GLY A 21 16.73 32.32 14.84
N PHE A 22 15.87 31.56 14.14
CA PHE A 22 16.27 30.77 12.97
C PHE A 22 16.87 31.61 11.85
N GLY A 23 16.27 32.76 11.53
CA GLY A 23 16.76 33.61 10.45
C GLY A 23 18.20 34.07 10.67
N ARG A 24 18.55 34.44 11.91
CA ARG A 24 19.93 34.77 12.28
C ARG A 24 20.87 33.59 12.07
N GLU A 25 20.48 32.40 12.52
CA GLU A 25 21.33 31.20 12.42
C GLU A 25 21.50 30.73 10.96
N TYR A 26 20.47 30.82 10.12
CA TYR A 26 20.59 30.57 8.68
C TYR A 26 21.60 31.55 8.03
N ALA A 27 21.51 32.84 8.36
CA ALA A 27 22.41 33.85 7.82
C ALA A 27 23.88 33.60 8.24
N LEU A 28 24.09 33.23 9.51
CA LEU A 28 25.43 32.87 10.02
C LEU A 28 26.00 31.63 9.33
N LEU A 29 25.23 30.54 9.22
CA LEU A 29 25.68 29.31 8.56
C LEU A 29 26.07 29.58 7.10
N LEU A 30 25.20 30.24 6.33
CA LEU A 30 25.45 30.51 4.92
C LEU A 30 26.71 31.37 4.74
N ALA A 31 26.88 32.41 5.56
CA ALA A 31 28.05 33.28 5.50
C ALA A 31 29.35 32.57 5.91
N GLU A 32 29.32 31.78 6.99
CA GLU A 32 30.46 30.94 7.43
C GLU A 32 30.92 29.99 6.31
N ARG A 33 29.96 29.53 5.49
CA ARG A 33 30.19 28.61 4.38
C ARG A 33 30.44 29.30 3.04
N GLY A 34 30.58 30.63 3.01
CA GLY A 34 31.08 31.40 1.87
C GLY A 34 30.03 32.16 1.05
N ALA A 35 28.76 32.14 1.44
CA ALA A 35 27.73 32.94 0.78
C ALA A 35 27.87 34.43 1.12
N LYS A 36 27.46 35.30 0.19
CA LYS A 36 27.20 36.72 0.46
C LYS A 36 25.75 36.86 0.91
N VAL A 37 25.50 37.42 2.10
CA VAL A 37 24.17 37.35 2.72
C VAL A 37 23.52 38.73 2.85
N VAL A 38 22.27 38.87 2.38
CA VAL A 38 21.38 39.97 2.71
C VAL A 38 20.58 39.58 3.96
N VAL A 39 20.83 40.30 5.04
CA VAL A 39 20.16 40.10 6.34
C VAL A 39 18.98 41.08 6.43
N ASN A 40 17.78 40.60 6.12
CA ASN A 40 16.58 41.44 6.16
C ASN A 40 15.90 41.39 7.54
N GLU A 41 15.72 42.57 8.14
CA GLU A 41 14.92 42.81 9.34
C GLU A 41 14.44 44.27 9.38
N SER A 42 13.12 44.50 9.37
CA SER A 42 12.53 45.84 9.29
C SER A 42 12.64 46.62 10.61
N GLY A 43 12.61 45.95 11.77
CA GLY A 43 12.51 46.60 13.08
C GLY A 43 11.15 47.28 13.33
N GLY A 44 10.17 47.07 12.45
CA GLY A 44 8.80 47.62 12.52
C GLY A 44 7.76 46.66 13.13
N THR A 45 6.47 46.92 12.87
CA THR A 45 5.34 46.11 13.38
C THR A 45 5.28 44.70 12.80
N ASP A 46 6.01 44.45 11.72
CA ASP A 46 6.22 43.17 11.05
C ASP A 46 7.50 42.44 11.48
N SER A 47 8.24 42.97 12.46
CA SER A 47 9.47 42.35 12.97
C SER A 47 9.19 40.96 13.53
N VAL A 48 10.11 40.03 13.28
CA VAL A 48 10.06 38.71 13.92
C VAL A 48 10.16 38.85 15.45
N GLU A 49 9.55 37.91 16.15
CA GLU A 49 9.57 37.86 17.61
C GLU A 49 11.02 37.81 18.13
N GLY A 50 11.36 38.73 19.03
CA GLY A 50 12.71 38.86 19.60
C GLY A 50 13.66 39.80 18.84
N ALA A 51 13.28 40.34 17.68
CA ALA A 51 14.06 41.38 17.02
C ALA A 51 13.74 42.78 17.58
N SER A 52 14.78 43.62 17.69
CA SER A 52 14.70 45.05 17.99
C SER A 52 15.14 45.91 16.79
N ALA A 53 14.88 47.22 16.86
CA ALA A 53 15.47 48.17 15.92
C ALA A 53 16.99 47.97 15.83
N GLY A 54 17.52 47.85 14.60
CA GLY A 54 18.95 47.61 14.35
C GLY A 54 19.40 46.13 14.38
N SER A 55 18.52 45.15 14.60
CA SER A 55 18.92 43.73 14.68
C SER A 55 19.62 43.21 13.42
N ALA A 56 19.19 43.62 12.22
CA ALA A 56 19.91 43.28 10.98
C ALA A 56 21.36 43.76 11.01
N ASN A 57 21.63 44.96 11.52
CA ASN A 57 22.99 45.49 11.62
C ASN A 57 23.85 44.69 12.61
N LEU A 58 23.27 44.23 13.72
CA LEU A 58 23.97 43.40 14.70
C LEU A 58 24.43 42.07 14.07
N VAL A 59 23.52 41.40 13.34
CA VAL A 59 23.84 40.14 12.67
C VAL A 59 24.85 40.33 11.53
N VAL A 60 24.74 41.42 10.76
CA VAL A 60 25.75 41.77 9.73
C VAL A 60 27.12 42.01 10.35
N ASN A 61 27.20 42.74 11.46
CA ASN A 61 28.45 42.96 12.17
C ASN A 61 29.05 41.65 12.68
N GLU A 62 28.21 40.75 13.23
CA GLU A 62 28.66 39.43 13.66
C GLU A 62 29.22 38.60 12.49
N ILE A 63 28.52 38.58 11.34
CA ILE A 63 28.98 37.91 10.13
C ILE A 63 30.35 38.46 9.68
N LYS A 64 30.49 39.79 9.65
CA LYS A 64 31.74 40.45 9.25
C LYS A 64 32.90 40.15 10.22
N LEU A 65 32.63 40.13 11.53
CA LEU A 65 33.61 39.76 12.55
C LEU A 65 34.10 38.31 12.40
N LYS A 66 33.24 37.41 11.89
CA LYS A 66 33.57 36.03 11.56
C LYS A 66 34.19 35.86 10.16
N GLY A 67 34.50 36.96 9.45
CA GLY A 67 35.13 36.95 8.13
C GLY A 67 34.18 36.72 6.95
N GLY A 68 32.86 36.72 7.17
CA GLY A 68 31.85 36.60 6.12
C GLY A 68 31.48 37.93 5.47
N ILE A 69 30.69 37.87 4.40
CA ILE A 69 30.22 39.04 3.65
C ILE A 69 28.71 39.16 3.84
N ALA A 70 28.25 40.28 4.39
CA ALA A 70 26.82 40.56 4.52
C ALA A 70 26.48 42.06 4.43
N VAL A 71 25.24 42.34 4.04
CA VAL A 71 24.62 43.67 4.03
C VAL A 71 23.27 43.61 4.75
N ALA A 72 22.93 44.67 5.48
CA ALA A 72 21.65 44.78 6.17
C ALA A 72 20.59 45.29 5.19
N ASP A 73 19.38 44.77 5.32
CA ASP A 73 18.19 45.30 4.65
C ASP A 73 17.12 45.60 5.71
N HIS A 74 16.57 46.81 5.66
CA HIS A 74 15.58 47.31 6.61
C HIS A 74 14.18 47.46 6.01
N ASN A 75 13.96 46.93 4.81
CA ASN A 75 12.67 47.01 4.15
C ASN A 75 11.67 46.07 4.82
N SER A 76 10.39 46.47 4.84
CA SER A 76 9.31 45.56 5.25
C SER A 76 9.25 44.38 4.28
N VAL A 77 8.97 43.20 4.83
CA VAL A 77 8.92 41.96 4.04
C VAL A 77 7.80 41.94 3.00
N VAL A 78 6.79 42.82 3.14
CA VAL A 78 5.74 42.97 2.13
C VAL A 78 6.22 43.75 0.89
N ASP A 79 7.31 44.51 1.01
CA ASP A 79 7.99 45.25 -0.07
C ASP A 79 9.10 44.39 -0.71
N GLY A 80 8.79 43.13 -1.04
CA GLY A 80 9.79 42.14 -1.46
C GLY A 80 10.69 42.55 -2.63
N ALA A 81 10.23 43.46 -3.51
CA ALA A 81 11.05 44.02 -4.59
C ALA A 81 12.27 44.79 -4.07
N LYS A 82 12.09 45.62 -3.02
CA LYS A 82 13.19 46.40 -2.43
C LYS A 82 14.24 45.50 -1.78
N ILE A 83 13.81 44.40 -1.17
CA ILE A 83 14.72 43.40 -0.57
C ILE A 83 15.58 42.75 -1.65
N VAL A 84 14.98 42.39 -2.78
CA VAL A 84 15.72 41.83 -3.93
C VAL A 84 16.64 42.88 -4.54
N GLU A 85 16.20 44.13 -4.68
CA GLU A 85 17.05 45.25 -5.12
C GLU A 85 18.29 45.41 -4.23
N THR A 86 18.17 45.25 -2.91
CA THR A 86 19.33 45.25 -2.01
C THR A 86 20.36 44.18 -2.38
N ALA A 87 19.92 42.96 -2.71
CA ALA A 87 20.83 41.90 -3.17
C ALA A 87 21.48 42.24 -4.51
N ILE A 88 20.70 42.72 -5.47
CA ILE A 88 21.20 43.07 -6.81
C ILE A 88 22.18 44.24 -6.75
N ASN A 89 21.88 45.30 -6.01
CA ASN A 89 22.72 46.49 -5.92
C ASN A 89 24.06 46.21 -5.22
N ASN A 90 24.09 45.31 -4.24
CA ASN A 90 25.31 45.01 -3.49
C ASN A 90 26.12 43.86 -4.08
N PHE A 91 25.47 42.86 -4.67
CA PHE A 91 26.13 41.61 -5.06
C PHE A 91 25.88 41.17 -6.51
N GLY A 92 24.95 41.82 -7.24
CA GLY A 92 24.72 41.61 -8.67
C GLY A 92 23.84 40.42 -9.05
N CYS A 93 23.53 39.52 -8.12
CA CYS A 93 22.68 38.34 -8.35
C CYS A 93 21.89 37.94 -7.09
N ILE A 94 21.02 36.94 -7.23
CA ILE A 94 20.31 36.29 -6.13
C ILE A 94 20.17 34.80 -6.43
N ASP A 95 20.73 33.96 -5.57
CA ASP A 95 20.80 32.49 -5.75
C ASP A 95 19.89 31.75 -4.76
N ILE A 96 19.80 32.24 -3.53
CA ILE A 96 19.13 31.57 -2.41
C ILE A 96 18.14 32.53 -1.74
N ILE A 97 16.91 32.08 -1.49
CA ILE A 97 15.91 32.81 -0.71
C ILE A 97 15.42 31.92 0.42
N ILE A 98 15.55 32.38 1.65
CA ILE A 98 14.94 31.75 2.82
C ILE A 98 13.82 32.65 3.32
N ASN A 99 12.59 32.30 2.96
CA ASN A 99 11.38 32.97 3.44
C ASN A 99 11.07 32.50 4.87
N ASN A 100 11.63 33.20 5.85
CA ASN A 100 11.54 32.86 7.28
C ASN A 100 10.72 33.88 8.09
N ALA A 101 10.61 35.13 7.63
CA ALA A 101 9.92 36.19 8.35
C ALA A 101 8.50 35.80 8.81
N GLY A 102 8.12 36.27 10.00
CA GLY A 102 6.90 35.84 10.63
C GLY A 102 6.60 36.43 11.98
N ILE A 103 5.32 36.66 12.24
CA ILE A 103 4.78 37.12 13.53
C ILE A 103 3.76 36.13 14.09
N LEU A 104 3.42 36.30 15.37
CA LEU A 104 2.36 35.57 16.07
C LEU A 104 1.29 36.54 16.58
N ARG A 105 0.02 36.15 16.42
CA ARG A 105 -1.19 36.84 16.90
C ARG A 105 -2.21 35.80 17.36
N ASP A 106 -1.82 35.03 18.37
CA ASP A 106 -2.57 33.87 18.81
C ASP A 106 -3.83 34.26 19.60
N ARG A 107 -4.98 33.82 19.11
CA ARG A 107 -6.31 34.06 19.66
C ARG A 107 -7.23 32.87 19.32
N SER A 108 -8.15 32.52 20.22
CA SER A 108 -9.21 31.58 19.85
C SER A 108 -10.04 32.12 18.69
N ILE A 109 -10.70 31.24 17.91
CA ILE A 109 -11.40 31.63 16.67
C ILE A 109 -12.36 32.82 16.86
N LEU A 110 -13.08 32.88 17.99
CA LEU A 110 -14.02 33.96 18.32
C LEU A 110 -13.33 35.31 18.61
N LYS A 111 -12.05 35.29 18.98
CA LYS A 111 -11.28 36.46 19.44
C LYS A 111 -10.24 36.94 18.42
N ILE A 112 -10.12 36.29 17.26
CA ILE A 112 -9.25 36.76 16.17
C ILE A 112 -9.90 38.01 15.57
N THR A 113 -9.20 39.14 15.63
CA THR A 113 -9.62 40.36 14.93
C THR A 113 -9.21 40.31 13.45
N GLU A 114 -9.84 41.12 12.60
CA GLU A 114 -9.44 41.26 11.19
C GLU A 114 -7.98 41.72 11.07
N GLN A 115 -7.55 42.63 11.94
CA GLN A 115 -6.16 43.08 12.00
C GLN A 115 -5.18 41.95 12.36
N ASP A 116 -5.53 41.08 13.32
CA ASP A 116 -4.71 39.91 13.66
C ASP A 116 -4.58 38.96 12.47
N TRP A 117 -5.66 38.77 11.71
CA TRP A 117 -5.69 37.92 10.53
C TRP A 117 -4.82 38.50 9.39
N ASP A 118 -5.04 39.76 9.04
CA ASP A 118 -4.38 40.41 7.92
C ASP A 118 -2.88 40.63 8.16
N LEU A 119 -2.48 40.96 9.39
CA LEU A 119 -1.06 41.09 9.73
C LEU A 119 -0.33 39.75 9.57
N VAL A 120 -0.87 38.65 10.12
CA VAL A 120 -0.23 37.32 10.01
C VAL A 120 -0.14 36.88 8.55
N ARG A 121 -1.22 37.06 7.77
CA ARG A 121 -1.24 36.74 6.34
C ARG A 121 -0.28 37.64 5.54
N GLY A 122 -0.22 38.93 5.84
CA GLY A 122 0.66 39.88 5.18
C GLY A 122 2.13 39.53 5.36
N VAL A 123 2.55 39.33 6.62
CA VAL A 123 3.96 39.08 6.97
C VAL A 123 4.45 37.70 6.58
N ARG A 124 3.57 36.68 6.46
CA ARG A 124 3.97 35.32 6.06
C ARG A 124 3.72 35.02 4.59
N LEU A 125 2.48 35.15 4.14
CA LEU A 125 2.09 34.71 2.79
C LEU A 125 2.48 35.76 1.74
N LYS A 126 2.00 37.00 1.92
CA LYS A 126 2.19 38.05 0.91
C LYS A 126 3.68 38.35 0.72
N SER A 127 4.45 38.41 1.81
CA SER A 127 5.91 38.58 1.78
C SER A 127 6.63 37.46 1.03
N SER A 128 6.38 36.20 1.38
CA SER A 128 7.04 35.05 0.75
C SER A 128 6.76 35.01 -0.75
N PHE A 129 5.52 35.30 -1.15
CA PHE A 129 5.16 35.48 -2.55
C PHE A 129 5.91 36.65 -3.18
N LYS A 130 5.93 37.84 -2.56
CA LYS A 130 6.51 39.05 -3.15
C LYS A 130 8.02 38.98 -3.31
N VAL A 131 8.75 38.44 -2.33
CA VAL A 131 10.20 38.24 -2.41
C VAL A 131 10.53 37.22 -3.50
N THR A 132 9.83 36.08 -3.51
CA THR A 132 10.00 35.04 -4.54
C THR A 132 9.68 35.58 -5.94
N GLN A 133 8.57 36.30 -6.09
CA GLN A 133 8.15 36.93 -7.34
C GLN A 133 9.20 37.92 -7.85
N ALA A 134 9.76 38.76 -6.99
CA ALA A 134 10.76 39.75 -7.37
C ALA A 134 12.09 39.11 -7.80
N ALA A 135 12.50 38.01 -7.16
CA ALA A 135 13.74 37.31 -7.49
C ALA A 135 13.61 36.41 -8.74
N TRP A 136 12.39 35.99 -9.09
CA TRP A 136 12.13 35.02 -10.14
C TRP A 136 12.79 35.33 -11.50
N PRO A 137 12.74 36.57 -12.03
CA PRO A 137 13.37 36.89 -13.31
C PRO A 137 14.89 36.70 -13.27
N HIS A 138 15.53 36.95 -12.12
CA HIS A 138 16.97 36.80 -11.94
C HIS A 138 17.36 35.32 -11.89
N MET A 139 16.69 34.53 -11.04
CA MET A 139 16.92 33.09 -10.92
C MET A 139 16.67 32.35 -12.23
N LYS A 140 15.62 32.73 -12.96
CA LYS A 140 15.30 32.15 -14.27
C LYS A 140 16.37 32.48 -15.31
N LYS A 141 16.87 33.72 -15.34
CA LYS A 141 17.91 34.14 -16.31
C LYS A 141 19.24 33.41 -16.07
N GLN A 142 19.60 33.14 -14.82
CA GLN A 142 20.86 32.47 -14.47
C GLN A 142 20.76 30.93 -14.44
N ASN A 143 19.57 30.36 -14.61
CA ASN A 143 19.31 28.92 -14.57
C ASN A 143 19.75 28.27 -13.23
N TYR A 144 19.52 28.97 -12.13
CA TYR A 144 19.81 28.51 -10.78
C TYR A 144 18.94 29.26 -9.76
N GLY A 145 18.32 28.53 -8.85
CA GLY A 145 17.68 29.11 -7.67
C GLY A 145 17.39 28.08 -6.59
N ARG A 146 17.47 28.48 -5.33
CA ARG A 146 17.05 27.66 -4.18
C ARG A 146 16.16 28.50 -3.27
N ILE A 147 14.93 28.05 -3.08
CA ILE A 147 13.90 28.78 -2.33
C ILE A 147 13.41 27.90 -1.19
N ILE A 148 13.36 28.46 0.02
CA ILE A 148 12.84 27.80 1.21
C ILE A 148 11.61 28.56 1.70
N MET A 149 10.52 27.83 1.89
CA MET A 149 9.32 28.31 2.57
C MET A 149 9.26 27.75 3.98
N THR A 150 8.96 28.59 4.97
CA THR A 150 8.91 28.14 6.38
C THR A 150 7.48 27.87 6.84
N SER A 151 7.08 26.59 6.89
CA SER A 151 5.80 26.15 7.45
C SER A 151 5.94 25.80 8.95
N SER A 152 5.06 24.96 9.50
CA SER A 152 5.07 24.46 10.89
C SER A 152 4.05 23.33 11.07
N ASP A 153 4.24 22.52 12.11
CA ASP A 153 3.30 21.45 12.50
C ASP A 153 1.89 21.98 12.81
N SER A 154 1.80 23.21 13.34
CA SER A 154 0.51 23.87 13.55
C SER A 154 -0.24 24.15 12.25
N GLY A 155 0.46 24.29 11.12
CA GLY A 155 -0.17 24.33 9.81
C GLY A 155 -0.74 22.96 9.45
N ILE A 156 0.11 21.94 9.50
CA ILE A 156 -0.19 20.58 9.00
C ILE A 156 -1.29 19.91 9.82
N TYR A 157 -1.18 19.96 11.14
CA TYR A 157 -2.06 19.23 12.06
C TYR A 157 -3.09 20.11 12.76
N GLY A 158 -2.97 21.43 12.63
CA GLY A 158 -3.75 22.39 13.40
C GLY A 158 -3.21 22.59 14.82
N SER A 159 -3.55 23.73 15.42
CA SER A 159 -3.20 24.04 16.81
C SER A 159 -4.26 24.96 17.42
N PHE A 160 -4.61 24.72 18.69
CA PHE A 160 -5.63 25.51 19.37
C PHE A 160 -5.23 26.98 19.49
N GLY A 161 -6.13 27.90 19.12
CA GLY A 161 -5.88 29.34 19.23
C GLY A 161 -4.97 29.93 18.16
N GLN A 162 -4.69 29.19 17.08
CA GLN A 162 -3.75 29.60 16.04
C GLN A 162 -4.34 29.56 14.62
N ALA A 163 -5.67 29.67 14.46
CA ALA A 163 -6.31 29.49 13.15
C ALA A 163 -5.73 30.40 12.03
N ASN A 164 -5.41 31.66 12.34
CA ASN A 164 -4.72 32.58 11.43
C ASN A 164 -3.30 32.11 11.07
N CYS A 165 -2.50 31.68 12.05
CA CYS A 165 -1.14 31.20 11.85
C CYS A 165 -1.13 29.85 11.09
N SER A 166 -1.94 28.89 11.50
CA SER A 166 -2.12 27.58 10.84
C SER A 166 -2.51 27.76 9.37
N ALA A 167 -3.50 28.62 9.07
CA ALA A 167 -3.89 28.92 7.69
C ALA A 167 -2.71 29.51 6.90
N ALA A 168 -2.04 30.53 7.43
CA ALA A 168 -0.89 31.15 6.76
C ALA A 168 0.26 30.16 6.49
N LYS A 169 0.49 29.21 7.41
CA LYS A 169 1.55 28.19 7.32
C LYS A 169 1.24 27.09 6.30
N MET A 170 -0.01 26.65 6.21
CA MET A 170 -0.44 25.70 5.17
C MET A 170 -0.42 26.30 3.77
N VAL A 171 -0.79 27.58 3.62
CA VAL A 171 -0.77 28.21 2.30
C VAL A 171 0.65 28.28 1.73
N LEU A 172 1.69 28.36 2.58
CA LEU A 172 3.08 28.30 2.11
C LEU A 172 3.46 26.96 1.48
N ILE A 173 2.86 25.85 1.92
CA ILE A 173 3.01 24.54 1.24
C ILE A 173 2.38 24.60 -0.15
N GLY A 174 1.14 25.12 -0.25
CA GLY A 174 0.46 25.29 -1.54
C GLY A 174 1.23 26.20 -2.50
N LEU A 175 1.81 27.30 -2.01
CA LEU A 175 2.67 28.19 -2.79
C LEU A 175 3.94 27.48 -3.25
N ALA A 176 4.62 26.75 -2.35
CA ALA A 176 5.84 26.03 -2.66
C ALA A 176 5.64 25.01 -3.77
N ASN A 177 4.51 24.28 -3.77
CA ASN A 177 4.18 23.28 -4.78
C ASN A 177 4.19 23.86 -6.20
N THR A 178 3.50 25.00 -6.39
CA THR A 178 3.45 25.64 -7.71
C THR A 178 4.80 26.24 -8.09
N VAL A 179 5.50 26.88 -7.15
CA VAL A 179 6.84 27.44 -7.40
C VAL A 179 7.84 26.34 -7.81
N ALA A 180 7.79 25.18 -7.16
CA ALA A 180 8.62 24.02 -7.49
C ALA A 180 8.39 23.53 -8.93
N ILE A 181 7.11 23.40 -9.34
CA ILE A 181 6.72 22.96 -10.68
C ILE A 181 7.13 23.98 -11.74
N GLU A 182 6.86 25.27 -11.52
CA GLU A 182 7.22 26.32 -12.50
C GLU A 182 8.74 26.52 -12.64
N GLY A 183 9.49 26.20 -11.58
CA GLY A 183 10.93 26.41 -11.46
C GLY A 183 11.80 25.27 -11.97
N GLU A 184 11.26 24.05 -12.03
CA GLU A 184 12.01 22.82 -12.32
C GLU A 184 12.87 22.92 -13.59
N LYS A 185 12.28 23.35 -14.71
CA LYS A 185 12.99 23.51 -15.99
C LYS A 185 14.09 24.58 -16.00
N TYR A 186 14.17 25.41 -14.96
CA TYR A 186 15.17 26.47 -14.82
C TYR A 186 16.16 26.18 -13.68
N ASN A 187 16.18 24.95 -13.13
CA ASN A 187 16.97 24.59 -11.94
C ASN A 187 16.69 25.54 -10.76
N ILE A 188 15.43 25.91 -10.59
CA ILE A 188 14.92 26.65 -9.44
C ILE A 188 14.16 25.67 -8.57
N HIS A 189 14.74 25.29 -7.43
CA HIS A 189 14.10 24.36 -6.50
C HIS A 189 13.40 25.14 -5.39
N CYS A 190 12.21 24.70 -5.01
CA CYS A 190 11.45 25.26 -3.90
C CYS A 190 11.04 24.16 -2.94
N ASN A 191 11.54 24.22 -1.71
CA ASN A 191 11.25 23.25 -0.66
C ASN A 191 10.64 23.94 0.57
N VAL A 192 9.96 23.16 1.40
CA VAL A 192 9.35 23.62 2.64
C VAL A 192 10.12 23.05 3.82
N ILE A 193 10.54 23.92 4.74
CA ILE A 193 11.01 23.52 6.07
C ILE A 193 9.88 23.64 7.09
N ILE A 194 9.73 22.63 7.92
CA ILE A 194 8.78 22.54 9.03
C ILE A 194 9.61 22.39 10.31
N PRO A 195 10.06 23.51 10.90
CA PRO A 195 10.84 23.46 12.12
C PRO A 195 9.93 23.19 13.33
N THR A 196 10.25 22.17 14.12
CA THR A 196 9.61 21.93 15.41
C THR A 196 10.49 22.52 16.51
N THR A 197 9.94 23.43 17.31
CA THR A 197 10.67 24.06 18.41
C THR A 197 9.91 24.04 19.71
N ALA A 198 10.66 24.15 20.81
CA ALA A 198 10.07 24.47 22.09
C ALA A 198 9.51 25.90 22.05
N SER A 199 8.24 26.04 22.40
CA SER A 199 7.61 27.34 22.59
C SER A 199 7.75 27.80 24.04
N ARG A 200 7.50 29.10 24.29
CA ARG A 200 7.37 29.63 25.66
C ARG A 200 6.27 28.91 26.46
N LEU A 201 5.25 28.39 25.78
CA LEU A 201 4.11 27.67 26.38
C LEU A 201 4.46 26.24 26.79
N THR A 202 5.50 25.64 26.18
CA THR A 202 5.94 24.27 26.50
C THR A 202 7.02 24.22 27.58
N ARG A 203 7.48 25.39 28.07
CA ARG A 203 8.47 25.50 29.14
C ARG A 203 7.86 25.00 30.45
N GLY A 204 8.45 23.96 31.03
CA GLY A 204 7.96 23.27 32.24
C GLY A 204 6.98 22.13 32.00
N ILE A 205 6.63 21.83 30.74
CA ILE A 205 5.81 20.67 30.35
C ILE A 205 6.68 19.58 29.71
N LEU A 206 7.66 19.98 28.90
CA LEU A 206 8.59 19.05 28.26
C LEU A 206 9.69 18.62 29.24
N PRO A 207 10.17 17.36 29.18
CA PRO A 207 11.38 16.96 29.87
C PRO A 207 12.56 17.85 29.47
N ASP A 208 13.43 18.20 30.43
CA ASP A 208 14.55 19.13 30.21
C ASP A 208 15.46 18.72 29.04
N LEU A 209 15.74 17.41 28.91
CA LEU A 209 16.51 16.85 27.79
C LEU A 209 15.94 17.24 26.42
N LEU A 210 14.62 17.24 26.26
CA LEU A 210 13.98 17.60 25.00
C LEU A 210 13.98 19.12 24.79
N PHE A 211 13.85 19.90 25.85
CA PHE A 211 13.86 21.36 25.75
C PHE A 211 15.24 21.90 25.31
N ASP A 212 16.33 21.36 25.87
CA ASP A 212 17.70 21.79 25.59
C ASP A 212 18.18 21.48 24.16
N ASP A 213 17.62 20.44 23.55
CA ASP A 213 17.94 20.04 22.16
C ASP A 213 16.98 20.62 21.11
N LEU A 214 15.88 21.28 21.51
CA LEU A 214 15.04 22.04 20.57
C LEU A 214 15.63 23.42 20.24
N LYS A 215 16.92 23.43 19.85
CA LYS A 215 17.70 24.61 19.50
C LYS A 215 17.84 24.78 17.98
N PRO A 216 17.83 26.03 17.46
CA PRO A 216 17.89 26.28 16.02
C PRO A 216 19.08 25.65 15.28
N GLN A 217 20.23 25.53 15.95
CA GLN A 217 21.48 25.04 15.38
C GLN A 217 21.37 23.58 14.90
N LEU A 218 20.41 22.81 15.41
CA LEU A 218 20.19 21.42 15.00
C LEU A 218 19.24 21.27 13.79
N ILE A 219 18.64 22.35 13.31
CA ILE A 219 17.76 22.38 12.13
C ILE A 219 18.42 23.13 10.97
N VAL A 220 19.18 24.17 11.28
CA VAL A 220 19.89 25.04 10.32
C VAL A 220 20.72 24.29 9.27
N PRO A 221 21.43 23.19 9.58
CA PRO A 221 22.13 22.39 8.57
C PRO A 221 21.23 21.76 7.51
N VAL A 222 19.98 21.39 7.85
CA VAL A 222 19.01 20.82 6.90
C VAL A 222 18.62 21.87 5.87
N VAL A 223 18.30 23.08 6.31
CA VAL A 223 18.00 24.22 5.42
C VAL A 223 19.22 24.57 4.58
N GLY A 224 20.43 24.56 5.17
CA GLY A 224 21.68 24.72 4.43
C GLY A 224 21.80 23.73 3.27
N TYR A 225 21.59 22.44 3.53
CA TYR A 225 21.66 21.42 2.48
C TYR A 225 20.59 21.61 1.40
N LEU A 226 19.34 21.91 1.77
CA LEU A 226 18.26 22.20 0.81
C LEU A 226 18.56 23.43 -0.08
N CYS A 227 19.44 24.33 0.37
CA CYS A 227 19.91 25.48 -0.39
C CYS A 227 21.18 25.22 -1.22
N HIS A 228 21.78 24.03 -1.13
CA HIS A 228 23.03 23.72 -1.81
C HIS A 228 22.81 23.31 -3.27
N GLU A 229 23.81 23.53 -4.11
CA GLU A 229 23.73 23.22 -5.55
C GLU A 229 23.60 21.72 -5.82
N SER A 230 24.18 20.87 -4.96
CA SER A 230 24.09 19.41 -5.06
C SER A 230 22.76 18.83 -4.59
N CYS A 231 21.87 19.63 -4.02
CA CYS A 231 20.57 19.15 -3.55
C CYS A 231 19.58 19.12 -4.71
N GLU A 232 19.11 17.92 -5.04
CA GLU A 232 18.14 17.64 -6.11
C GLU A 232 16.69 17.64 -5.61
N ASP A 233 16.45 17.80 -4.30
CA ASP A 233 15.09 17.91 -3.77
C ASP A 233 14.38 19.16 -4.32
N ASN A 234 13.17 18.96 -4.84
CA ASN A 234 12.27 20.01 -5.29
C ASN A 234 10.82 19.64 -4.91
N GLY A 235 10.06 20.58 -4.35
CA GLY A 235 8.71 20.33 -3.85
C GLY A 235 8.66 19.45 -2.60
N SER A 236 9.77 19.27 -1.89
CA SER A 236 9.85 18.45 -0.68
C SER A 236 9.39 19.24 0.56
N TYR A 237 8.70 18.57 1.49
CA TYR A 237 8.38 19.11 2.82
C TYR A 237 9.21 18.37 3.86
N ILE A 238 10.09 19.07 4.55
CA ILE A 238 11.03 18.49 5.50
C ILE A 238 10.69 18.99 6.91
N GLU A 239 10.27 18.08 7.77
CA GLU A 239 10.16 18.29 9.20
C GLU A 239 11.53 18.12 9.83
N SER A 240 11.90 18.98 10.79
CA SER A 240 13.18 18.85 11.49
C SER A 240 13.16 19.45 12.89
N ALA A 241 13.79 18.73 13.82
CA ALA A 241 13.90 19.07 15.23
C ALA A 241 15.04 18.28 15.87
N ALA A 242 15.76 18.84 16.84
CA ALA A 242 16.70 18.09 17.70
C ALA A 242 17.70 17.16 16.99
N GLY A 243 18.15 17.52 15.78
CA GLY A 243 19.09 16.71 14.99
C GLY A 243 18.45 15.56 14.22
N TRP A 244 17.12 15.54 14.17
CA TRP A 244 16.30 14.64 13.37
C TRP A 244 15.64 15.42 12.22
N ALA A 245 15.38 14.73 11.11
CA ALA A 245 14.56 15.23 10.03
C ALA A 245 13.78 14.09 9.36
N ALA A 246 12.60 14.40 8.84
CA ALA A 246 11.80 13.50 8.02
C ALA A 246 11.09 14.23 6.88
N LYS A 247 10.82 13.51 5.79
CA LYS A 247 9.99 14.01 4.69
C LYS A 247 8.52 13.73 4.98
N ILE A 248 7.68 14.74 4.81
CA ILE A 248 6.22 14.62 4.85
C ILE A 248 5.67 14.71 3.43
N HIS A 249 4.64 13.93 3.14
CA HIS A 249 3.88 14.03 1.89
C HIS A 249 2.42 13.58 2.07
N SER A 250 1.55 13.97 1.12
CA SER A 250 0.17 13.53 1.11
C SER A 250 0.02 12.14 0.51
N VAL A 251 -0.80 11.29 1.11
CA VAL A 251 -1.21 9.99 0.57
C VAL A 251 -2.72 9.94 0.37
N ARG A 252 -3.18 9.12 -0.58
CA ARG A 252 -4.60 8.92 -0.89
C ARG A 252 -4.96 7.45 -0.71
N GLY A 253 -6.04 7.17 0.01
CA GLY A 253 -6.60 5.82 0.15
C GLY A 253 -7.10 5.24 -1.18
N LYS A 254 -7.37 3.93 -1.19
CA LYS A 254 -7.96 3.25 -2.35
C LYS A 254 -9.36 3.79 -2.60
N SER A 255 -9.73 4.04 -3.86
CA SER A 255 -11.07 4.57 -4.14
C SER A 255 -12.16 3.53 -3.93
N CYS A 256 -13.36 4.03 -3.62
CA CYS A 256 -14.59 3.28 -3.61
C CYS A 256 -15.57 3.92 -4.59
N VAL A 257 -16.11 3.12 -5.51
CA VAL A 257 -17.16 3.57 -6.42
C VAL A 257 -18.47 3.75 -5.63
N LEU A 258 -19.18 4.85 -5.87
CA LEU A 258 -20.40 5.23 -5.15
C LEU A 258 -21.69 5.06 -5.98
N ARG A 259 -21.62 4.38 -7.13
CA ARG A 259 -22.75 4.12 -8.04
C ARG A 259 -22.58 2.78 -8.76
N ALA A 260 -23.68 2.16 -9.18
CA ALA A 260 -23.62 0.84 -9.82
C ALA A 260 -23.23 0.92 -11.31
N SER A 261 -23.59 2.00 -12.00
CA SER A 261 -23.35 2.16 -13.44
C SER A 261 -23.17 3.62 -13.85
N ILE A 262 -22.64 3.82 -15.06
CA ILE A 262 -22.68 5.12 -15.73
C ILE A 262 -24.12 5.39 -16.17
N GLY A 263 -24.65 6.57 -15.83
CA GLY A 263 -26.04 6.97 -16.12
C GLY A 263 -27.00 6.75 -14.94
N GLN A 264 -26.54 6.21 -13.82
CA GLN A 264 -27.26 6.32 -12.55
C GLN A 264 -27.11 7.77 -12.03
N ASP A 265 -28.16 8.57 -12.20
CA ASP A 265 -28.14 10.00 -11.91
C ASP A 265 -28.30 10.33 -10.41
N MET A 266 -28.71 9.36 -9.59
CA MET A 266 -28.93 9.55 -8.16
C MET A 266 -28.02 8.67 -7.32
N ILE A 267 -27.13 9.32 -6.57
CA ILE A 267 -26.34 8.75 -5.49
C ILE A 267 -26.96 9.25 -4.18
N THR A 268 -27.35 8.35 -3.27
CA THR A 268 -27.99 8.74 -2.02
C THR A 268 -26.98 8.79 -0.86
N PRO A 269 -27.16 9.68 0.13
CA PRO A 269 -26.35 9.70 1.34
C PRO A 269 -26.36 8.37 2.11
N GLU A 270 -27.47 7.62 2.07
CA GLU A 270 -27.60 6.30 2.72
C GLU A 270 -26.66 5.29 2.08
N TYR A 271 -26.53 5.29 0.75
CA TYR A 271 -25.59 4.43 0.05
C TYR A 271 -24.15 4.81 0.40
N VAL A 272 -23.81 6.10 0.37
CA VAL A 272 -22.48 6.60 0.77
C VAL A 272 -22.15 6.16 2.20
N LYS A 273 -23.08 6.29 3.15
CA LYS A 273 -22.93 5.81 4.53
C LYS A 273 -22.67 4.31 4.58
N SER A 274 -23.38 3.50 3.79
CA SER A 274 -23.23 2.04 3.77
C SER A 274 -21.85 1.56 3.30
N VAL A 275 -21.16 2.36 2.49
CA VAL A 275 -19.81 2.05 1.96
C VAL A 275 -18.71 2.96 2.52
N TRP A 276 -19.01 3.84 3.49
CA TRP A 276 -18.08 4.86 3.96
C TRP A 276 -16.79 4.28 4.54
N SER A 277 -16.87 3.13 5.22
CA SER A 277 -15.69 2.43 5.73
C SER A 277 -14.70 2.01 4.63
N LYS A 278 -15.17 1.82 3.39
CA LYS A 278 -14.31 1.56 2.22
C LYS A 278 -13.68 2.86 1.71
N VAL A 279 -14.45 3.97 1.70
CA VAL A 279 -13.97 5.30 1.28
C VAL A 279 -12.82 5.78 2.16
N THR A 280 -12.92 5.57 3.48
CA THR A 280 -11.93 6.05 4.46
C THR A 280 -10.82 5.04 4.76
N ASN A 281 -10.76 3.91 4.04
CA ASN A 281 -9.74 2.90 4.26
C ASN A 281 -8.37 3.33 3.72
N MET A 282 -7.39 3.44 4.61
CA MET A 282 -6.02 3.88 4.31
C MET A 282 -4.98 2.74 4.29
N LYS A 283 -5.39 1.46 4.45
CA LYS A 283 -4.47 0.31 4.52
C LYS A 283 -3.53 0.21 3.31
N ASP A 284 -4.04 0.53 2.12
CA ASP A 284 -3.32 0.49 0.85
C ASP A 284 -3.14 1.90 0.26
N ALA A 285 -3.00 2.92 1.10
CA ALA A 285 -2.84 4.30 0.65
C ALA A 285 -1.55 4.51 -0.16
N GLN A 286 -1.64 5.35 -1.19
CA GLN A 286 -0.52 5.61 -2.10
C GLN A 286 -0.25 7.11 -2.22
N HIS A 287 1.01 7.47 -2.42
CA HIS A 287 1.38 8.83 -2.77
C HIS A 287 0.91 9.16 -4.20
N VAL A 288 0.41 10.38 -4.38
CA VAL A 288 0.00 10.91 -5.69
C VAL A 288 1.04 11.95 -6.10
N ASN A 289 1.75 11.70 -7.20
CA ASN A 289 2.90 12.52 -7.59
C ASN A 289 2.49 13.80 -8.31
N SER A 290 1.44 13.73 -9.13
CA SER A 290 1.01 14.87 -9.95
C SER A 290 -0.50 15.05 -9.96
N PHE A 291 -0.94 16.25 -10.35
CA PHE A 291 -2.35 16.51 -10.64
C PHE A 291 -2.87 15.64 -11.80
N GLY A 292 -2.02 15.33 -12.79
CA GLY A 292 -2.37 14.47 -13.93
C GLY A 292 -2.71 13.04 -13.51
N ASP A 293 -2.01 12.49 -12.52
CA ASP A 293 -2.24 11.13 -11.99
C ASP A 293 -3.67 11.01 -11.42
N VAL A 294 -4.18 12.08 -10.80
CA VAL A 294 -5.54 12.11 -10.24
C VAL A 294 -6.57 11.95 -11.35
N SER A 295 -6.41 12.67 -12.46
CA SER A 295 -7.31 12.61 -13.61
C SER A 295 -7.24 11.26 -14.32
N GLY A 296 -6.03 10.70 -14.52
CA GLY A 296 -5.84 9.39 -15.12
C GLY A 296 -6.54 8.29 -14.31
N TYR A 297 -6.35 8.31 -12.99
CA TYR A 297 -7.01 7.39 -12.08
C TYR A 297 -8.55 7.47 -12.15
N LEU A 298 -9.09 8.69 -12.22
CA LEU A 298 -10.55 8.86 -12.34
C LEU A 298 -11.07 8.25 -13.65
N LEU A 299 -10.35 8.42 -14.75
CA LEU A 299 -10.72 7.83 -16.04
C LEU A 299 -10.75 6.30 -15.98
N GLU A 300 -9.73 5.68 -15.39
CA GLU A 300 -9.70 4.22 -15.17
C GLU A 300 -10.89 3.72 -14.35
N VAL A 301 -11.25 4.45 -13.28
CA VAL A 301 -12.44 4.12 -12.48
C VAL A 301 -13.70 4.23 -13.32
N MET A 302 -13.83 5.27 -14.14
CA MET A 302 -14.98 5.43 -15.04
C MET A 302 -15.06 4.31 -16.07
N GLU A 303 -13.95 3.92 -16.69
CA GLU A 303 -13.89 2.80 -17.63
C GLU A 303 -14.30 1.47 -16.97
N LYS A 304 -13.83 1.23 -15.74
CA LYS A 304 -14.24 0.06 -14.97
C LYS A 304 -15.75 0.05 -14.71
N ILE A 305 -16.35 1.17 -14.35
CA ILE A 305 -17.82 1.27 -14.18
C ILE A 305 -18.53 1.04 -15.52
N LYS A 306 -17.97 1.51 -16.65
CA LYS A 306 -18.56 1.34 -17.99
C LYS A 306 -18.54 -0.12 -18.46
N GLN A 307 -17.44 -0.83 -18.22
CA GLN A 307 -17.24 -2.21 -18.65
C GLN A 307 -17.99 -3.21 -17.77
N SER A 308 -18.30 -2.82 -16.54
CA SER A 308 -18.89 -3.73 -15.58
C SER A 308 -20.42 -3.66 -15.59
N LYS A 309 -21.05 -4.72 -16.13
CA LYS A 309 -22.27 -5.26 -15.51
C LYS A 309 -21.85 -5.81 -14.13
N ILE A 310 -21.79 -4.99 -13.08
CA ILE A 310 -21.35 -5.44 -11.75
C ILE A 310 -22.47 -6.27 -11.11
N ASP A 311 -22.47 -7.57 -11.39
CA ASP A 311 -23.04 -8.61 -10.53
C ASP A 311 -21.95 -9.56 -9.98
N GLY A 312 -20.66 -9.24 -10.16
CA GLY A 312 -19.55 -10.12 -9.78
C GLY A 312 -18.85 -9.72 -8.48
N PHE A 313 -18.56 -10.70 -7.63
CA PHE A 313 -17.68 -10.56 -6.47
C PHE A 313 -16.22 -10.48 -6.95
N GLN A 314 -15.39 -9.64 -6.33
CA GLN A 314 -13.98 -9.49 -6.70
C GLN A 314 -13.08 -9.38 -5.46
N ASP A 315 -11.89 -9.98 -5.53
CA ASP A 315 -10.85 -9.86 -4.51
C ASP A 315 -9.44 -9.95 -5.13
N ASN A 316 -8.45 -9.45 -4.42
CA ASN A 316 -7.04 -9.47 -4.83
C ASN A 316 -6.25 -10.46 -3.98
N PHE A 317 -5.34 -11.21 -4.61
CA PHE A 317 -4.51 -12.21 -3.96
C PHE A 317 -3.03 -11.97 -4.29
N LYS A 318 -2.26 -11.53 -3.31
CA LYS A 318 -0.80 -11.34 -3.43
C LYS A 318 -0.07 -12.58 -2.94
N TYR A 319 0.91 -13.03 -3.70
CA TYR A 319 1.77 -14.14 -3.31
C TYR A 319 3.20 -13.98 -3.83
N GLY A 320 4.13 -14.66 -3.17
CA GLY A 320 5.50 -14.85 -3.65
C GLY A 320 6.04 -16.21 -3.25
N ALA A 321 7.36 -16.37 -3.37
CA ALA A 321 8.01 -17.66 -3.14
C ALA A 321 7.72 -18.25 -1.74
N LYS A 322 7.65 -17.40 -0.70
CA LYS A 322 7.29 -17.83 0.67
C LYS A 322 5.95 -18.56 0.70
N ASP A 323 4.93 -18.01 0.04
CA ASP A 323 3.58 -18.57 0.04
C ASP A 323 3.52 -19.88 -0.75
N LEU A 324 4.26 -19.94 -1.86
CA LEU A 324 4.38 -21.16 -2.68
C LEU A 324 5.04 -22.31 -1.91
N ILE A 325 6.15 -22.02 -1.23
CA ILE A 325 6.89 -23.01 -0.43
C ILE A 325 6.04 -23.46 0.77
N LEU A 326 5.40 -22.52 1.47
CA LEU A 326 4.52 -22.82 2.60
C LEU A 326 3.37 -23.75 2.18
N TYR A 327 2.74 -23.46 1.04
CA TYR A 327 1.70 -24.32 0.48
C TYR A 327 2.23 -25.71 0.12
N ALA A 328 3.38 -25.78 -0.56
CA ALA A 328 4.00 -27.05 -0.97
C ALA A 328 4.29 -27.95 0.26
N LEU A 329 4.86 -27.38 1.33
CA LEU A 329 5.04 -28.08 2.61
C LEU A 329 3.69 -28.50 3.22
N GLY A 330 2.70 -27.62 3.17
CA GLY A 330 1.33 -27.86 3.62
C GLY A 330 0.62 -29.03 2.93
N ILE A 331 1.08 -29.45 1.74
CA ILE A 331 0.59 -30.64 1.01
C ILE A 331 1.64 -31.77 0.93
N GLY A 332 2.61 -31.73 1.84
CA GLY A 332 3.57 -32.82 2.08
C GLY A 332 4.76 -32.88 1.14
N ALA A 333 5.07 -31.82 0.38
CA ALA A 333 6.34 -31.72 -0.31
C ALA A 333 7.48 -31.76 0.71
N THR A 334 8.57 -32.45 0.39
CA THR A 334 9.65 -32.66 1.36
C THR A 334 11.02 -32.65 0.71
N VAL A 335 11.99 -32.03 1.39
CA VAL A 335 13.41 -32.05 0.95
C VAL A 335 14.03 -33.44 0.92
N LYS A 336 13.38 -34.45 1.54
CA LYS A 336 13.78 -35.85 1.42
C LYS A 336 13.63 -36.38 -0.01
N ASN A 337 12.71 -35.81 -0.78
CA ASN A 337 12.55 -36.09 -2.21
C ASN A 337 13.30 -35.02 -3.01
N ALA A 338 14.39 -35.40 -3.68
CA ALA A 338 15.18 -34.47 -4.49
C ALA A 338 14.33 -33.75 -5.57
N ASN A 339 13.31 -34.43 -6.10
CA ASN A 339 12.42 -33.87 -7.12
C ASN A 339 11.43 -32.83 -6.57
N ASP A 340 11.31 -32.69 -5.24
CA ASP A 340 10.46 -31.67 -4.61
C ASP A 340 11.24 -30.37 -4.33
N LEU A 341 12.57 -30.36 -4.43
CA LEU A 341 13.38 -29.17 -4.12
C LEU A 341 12.98 -27.95 -4.98
N LYS A 342 12.54 -28.20 -6.22
CA LYS A 342 12.02 -27.18 -7.15
C LYS A 342 10.72 -26.50 -6.69
N PHE A 343 10.04 -27.05 -5.68
CA PHE A 343 8.85 -26.45 -5.06
C PHE A 343 9.18 -25.82 -3.70
N LEU A 344 10.39 -26.05 -3.17
CA LEU A 344 10.78 -25.75 -1.80
C LEU A 344 11.94 -24.77 -1.67
N TYR A 345 12.59 -24.41 -2.78
CA TYR A 345 13.72 -23.49 -2.81
C TYR A 345 13.59 -22.48 -3.94
N GLU A 346 13.43 -21.22 -3.57
CA GLU A 346 13.16 -20.10 -4.48
C GLU A 346 14.28 -19.81 -5.46
N ASN A 347 15.53 -20.22 -5.18
CA ASN A 347 16.65 -20.09 -6.11
C ASN A 347 16.96 -21.38 -6.89
N HIS A 348 16.10 -22.40 -6.80
CA HIS A 348 16.19 -23.54 -7.70
C HIS A 348 15.98 -23.04 -9.14
N PRO A 349 16.79 -23.47 -10.15
CA PRO A 349 16.67 -22.98 -11.52
C PRO A 349 15.27 -23.22 -12.13
N ASP A 350 14.64 -24.33 -11.73
CA ASP A 350 13.26 -24.67 -12.09
C ASP A 350 12.27 -24.38 -10.95
N PHE A 351 12.44 -23.30 -10.16
CA PHE A 351 11.48 -22.99 -9.10
C PHE A 351 10.08 -22.73 -9.68
N HIS A 352 9.08 -23.49 -9.22
CA HIS A 352 7.71 -23.38 -9.69
C HIS A 352 6.71 -23.59 -8.56
N ALA A 353 5.48 -23.13 -8.75
CA ALA A 353 4.36 -23.50 -7.89
C ALA A 353 3.87 -24.92 -8.21
N ILE A 354 3.42 -25.66 -7.19
CA ILE A 354 2.54 -26.81 -7.42
C ILE A 354 1.19 -26.25 -7.89
N PRO A 355 0.64 -26.66 -9.05
CA PRO A 355 -0.50 -25.98 -9.69
C PRO A 355 -1.74 -25.83 -8.81
N SER A 356 -1.99 -26.76 -7.89
CA SER A 356 -3.11 -26.69 -6.95
C SER A 356 -3.05 -25.50 -5.99
N PHE A 357 -1.90 -24.83 -5.84
CA PHE A 357 -1.78 -23.56 -5.11
C PHE A 357 -2.81 -22.54 -5.59
N PHE A 358 -3.06 -22.50 -6.90
CA PHE A 358 -3.96 -21.51 -7.50
C PHE A 358 -5.45 -21.82 -7.30
N VAL A 359 -5.79 -22.81 -6.48
CA VAL A 359 -7.16 -22.91 -5.93
C VAL A 359 -7.44 -21.80 -4.91
N LEU A 360 -6.40 -21.31 -4.22
CA LEU A 360 -6.50 -20.39 -3.08
C LEU A 360 -7.17 -19.05 -3.42
N PRO A 361 -6.86 -18.35 -4.54
CA PRO A 361 -7.51 -17.08 -4.86
C PRO A 361 -9.03 -17.20 -4.96
N GLY A 362 -9.53 -18.27 -5.60
CA GLY A 362 -10.96 -18.50 -5.73
C GLY A 362 -11.62 -18.99 -4.44
N LEU A 363 -10.92 -19.83 -3.67
CA LEU A 363 -11.36 -20.23 -2.33
C LEU A 363 -11.52 -19.02 -1.43
N LEU A 364 -10.49 -18.17 -1.34
CA LEU A 364 -10.48 -17.00 -0.48
C LEU A 364 -11.55 -16.00 -0.89
N LEU A 365 -11.71 -15.70 -2.18
CA LEU A 365 -12.82 -14.88 -2.67
C LEU A 365 -14.17 -15.41 -2.18
N SER A 366 -14.38 -16.73 -2.22
CA SER A 366 -15.62 -17.35 -1.76
C SER A 366 -15.81 -17.28 -0.24
N LEU A 367 -14.73 -17.22 0.55
CA LEU A 367 -14.76 -17.16 2.02
C LEU A 367 -14.81 -15.73 2.56
N THR A 368 -14.16 -14.77 1.89
CA THR A 368 -14.06 -13.36 2.32
C THR A 368 -15.23 -12.51 1.84
N THR A 369 -16.02 -13.02 0.89
CA THR A 369 -17.19 -12.33 0.35
C THR A 369 -18.48 -13.11 0.60
N ASN A 370 -19.61 -12.45 0.39
CA ASN A 370 -20.93 -13.09 0.48
C ASN A 370 -21.28 -13.90 -0.77
N LEU A 371 -20.32 -14.36 -1.58
CA LEU A 371 -20.57 -15.05 -2.85
C LEU A 371 -21.53 -16.24 -2.68
N VAL A 372 -21.22 -17.18 -1.78
CA VAL A 372 -22.09 -18.35 -1.52
C VAL A 372 -23.38 -17.93 -0.82
N ALA A 373 -23.29 -17.03 0.17
CA ALA A 373 -24.45 -16.57 0.91
C ALA A 373 -25.47 -15.86 0.00
N SER A 374 -25.02 -15.13 -1.03
CA SER A 374 -25.89 -14.40 -1.97
C SER A 374 -26.81 -15.30 -2.78
N ALA A 375 -26.43 -16.57 -2.95
CA ALA A 375 -27.22 -17.61 -3.62
C ALA A 375 -28.38 -18.13 -2.76
N LEU A 376 -28.34 -17.90 -1.45
CA LEU A 376 -29.30 -18.51 -0.51
C LEU A 376 -30.50 -17.59 -0.25
N PRO A 377 -31.72 -18.13 -0.09
CA PRO A 377 -32.93 -17.34 0.16
C PRO A 377 -32.81 -16.39 1.37
N GLU A 378 -32.19 -16.84 2.46
CA GLU A 378 -32.01 -16.04 3.68
C GLU A 378 -30.71 -15.22 3.69
N ARG A 379 -29.90 -15.31 2.63
CA ARG A 379 -28.57 -14.69 2.50
C ARG A 379 -27.62 -14.96 3.68
N LYS A 380 -27.76 -16.12 4.33
CA LYS A 380 -26.92 -16.56 5.44
C LYS A 380 -26.31 -17.92 5.14
N ALA A 381 -24.99 -17.99 5.28
CA ALA A 381 -24.22 -19.22 5.33
C ALA A 381 -23.20 -19.07 6.45
N ASP A 382 -23.25 -19.93 7.46
CA ASP A 382 -22.23 -19.99 8.52
C ASP A 382 -21.21 -21.08 8.16
N LEU A 383 -19.94 -20.82 8.44
CA LEU A 383 -18.81 -21.74 8.22
C LEU A 383 -18.99 -23.10 8.91
N THR A 384 -19.78 -23.15 9.98
CA THR A 384 -20.11 -24.39 10.72
C THR A 384 -21.03 -25.33 9.94
N ASN A 385 -21.81 -24.81 8.97
CA ASN A 385 -22.81 -25.56 8.20
C ASN A 385 -22.47 -25.66 6.71
N VAL A 386 -21.25 -25.31 6.35
CA VAL A 386 -20.74 -25.27 4.97
C VAL A 386 -19.73 -26.38 4.77
N LEU A 387 -20.04 -27.30 3.85
CA LEU A 387 -19.14 -28.39 3.46
C LEU A 387 -18.66 -28.17 2.03
N HIS A 388 -17.35 -28.18 1.83
CA HIS A 388 -16.76 -28.17 0.51
C HIS A 388 -16.96 -29.55 -0.13
N GLY A 389 -17.82 -29.65 -1.13
CA GLY A 389 -18.23 -30.94 -1.72
C GLY A 389 -17.37 -31.34 -2.93
N GLU A 390 -17.20 -30.44 -3.90
CA GLU A 390 -16.43 -30.71 -5.11
C GLU A 390 -15.57 -29.51 -5.50
N GLN A 391 -14.42 -29.80 -6.12
CA GLN A 391 -13.48 -28.79 -6.62
C GLN A 391 -13.04 -29.14 -8.04
N TYR A 392 -13.09 -28.15 -8.93
CA TYR A 392 -12.43 -28.16 -10.24
C TYR A 392 -11.46 -27.00 -10.34
N LEU A 393 -10.28 -27.23 -10.89
CA LEU A 393 -9.26 -26.22 -11.14
C LEU A 393 -8.64 -26.47 -12.51
N GLU A 394 -8.57 -25.44 -13.34
CA GLU A 394 -7.94 -25.47 -14.65
C GLU A 394 -6.92 -24.34 -14.79
N ILE A 395 -5.74 -24.70 -15.29
CA ILE A 395 -4.70 -23.74 -15.67
C ILE A 395 -4.88 -23.40 -17.15
N CYS A 396 -5.05 -22.10 -17.42
CA CYS A 396 -5.27 -21.56 -18.75
C CYS A 396 -3.96 -21.13 -19.43
N ASP A 397 -2.97 -20.70 -18.64
CA ASP A 397 -1.71 -20.13 -19.15
C ASP A 397 -0.54 -20.42 -18.18
N GLU A 398 0.67 -20.00 -18.53
CA GLU A 398 1.85 -20.11 -17.68
C GLU A 398 1.70 -19.39 -16.35
N LEU A 399 2.06 -20.10 -15.28
CA LEU A 399 1.88 -19.64 -13.90
C LEU A 399 3.13 -18.91 -13.41
N PRO A 400 3.01 -17.66 -12.93
CA PRO A 400 4.14 -16.97 -12.32
C PRO A 400 4.51 -17.56 -10.95
N THR A 401 5.72 -17.24 -10.47
CA THR A 401 6.20 -17.63 -9.14
C THR A 401 5.99 -16.54 -8.07
N SER A 402 5.48 -15.37 -8.49
CA SER A 402 5.03 -14.28 -7.61
C SER A 402 4.11 -13.35 -8.38
N GLY A 403 3.26 -12.60 -7.69
CA GLY A 403 2.47 -11.54 -8.30
C GLY A 403 1.23 -11.19 -7.50
N ASN A 404 0.44 -10.26 -8.04
CA ASN A 404 -0.89 -9.92 -7.55
C ASN A 404 -1.93 -10.43 -8.54
N LEU A 405 -2.78 -11.34 -8.10
CA LEU A 405 -3.90 -11.84 -8.90
C LEU A 405 -5.17 -11.07 -8.56
N THR A 406 -5.95 -10.76 -9.58
CA THR A 406 -7.34 -10.29 -9.42
C THR A 406 -8.26 -11.46 -9.71
N SER A 407 -9.15 -11.80 -8.78
CA SER A 407 -10.13 -12.88 -8.98
C SER A 407 -11.54 -12.35 -9.04
N THR A 408 -12.34 -12.81 -10.00
CA THR A 408 -13.77 -12.49 -10.13
C THR A 408 -14.62 -13.74 -9.99
N GLY A 409 -15.68 -13.67 -9.20
CA GLY A 409 -16.50 -14.81 -8.81
C GLY A 409 -17.99 -14.56 -9.01
N GLN A 410 -18.69 -15.60 -9.43
CA GLN A 410 -20.15 -15.58 -9.61
C GLN A 410 -20.77 -16.90 -9.20
N VAL A 411 -22.01 -16.84 -8.73
CA VAL A 411 -22.84 -18.03 -8.54
C VAL A 411 -23.21 -18.56 -9.92
N PHE A 412 -22.89 -19.82 -10.18
CA PHE A 412 -23.13 -20.47 -11.46
C PHE A 412 -24.41 -21.31 -11.44
N ASP A 413 -24.62 -22.08 -10.38
CA ASP A 413 -25.81 -22.93 -10.24
C ASP A 413 -26.19 -23.09 -8.76
N ILE A 414 -27.47 -23.39 -8.52
CA ILE A 414 -28.03 -23.63 -7.18
C ILE A 414 -29.00 -24.81 -7.26
N MET A 415 -28.70 -25.86 -6.52
CA MET A 415 -29.55 -27.06 -6.45
C MET A 415 -30.09 -27.24 -5.04
N GLY A 416 -31.39 -27.50 -4.93
CA GLY A 416 -32.04 -27.86 -3.68
C GLY A 416 -31.93 -29.37 -3.43
N LYS A 417 -31.50 -29.78 -2.25
CA LYS A 417 -31.49 -31.18 -1.79
C LYS A 417 -32.30 -31.30 -0.51
N SER A 418 -32.79 -32.50 -0.19
CA SER A 418 -33.60 -32.73 1.01
C SER A 418 -32.89 -32.32 2.31
N ALA A 419 -31.56 -32.46 2.38
CA ALA A 419 -30.76 -32.14 3.55
C ALA A 419 -30.06 -30.75 3.50
N GLY A 420 -30.17 -30.01 2.39
CA GLY A 420 -29.41 -28.75 2.21
C GLY A 420 -29.44 -28.20 0.78
N ALA A 421 -28.62 -27.19 0.49
CA ALA A 421 -28.46 -26.63 -0.84
C ALA A 421 -27.05 -26.94 -1.37
N ILE A 422 -26.90 -27.14 -2.69
CA ILE A 422 -25.60 -27.11 -3.35
C ILE A 422 -25.50 -25.80 -4.11
N VAL A 423 -24.48 -25.01 -3.80
CA VAL A 423 -24.15 -23.77 -4.51
C VAL A 423 -22.89 -24.03 -5.33
N VAL A 424 -23.00 -23.92 -6.65
CA VAL A 424 -21.87 -24.00 -7.57
C VAL A 424 -21.42 -22.58 -7.88
N THR A 425 -20.14 -22.30 -7.69
CA THR A 425 -19.54 -21.00 -8.02
C THR A 425 -18.47 -21.17 -9.08
N ASN A 426 -18.37 -20.21 -9.99
CA ASN A 426 -17.24 -20.08 -10.91
C ASN A 426 -16.39 -18.89 -10.48
N THR A 427 -15.07 -19.06 -10.51
CA THR A 427 -14.11 -17.98 -10.29
C THR A 427 -13.02 -17.99 -11.36
N ASN A 428 -12.67 -16.81 -11.85
CA ASN A 428 -11.58 -16.61 -12.80
C ASN A 428 -10.51 -15.72 -12.16
N SER A 429 -9.24 -16.11 -12.27
CA SER A 429 -8.11 -15.34 -11.74
C SER A 429 -7.21 -14.82 -12.87
N PHE A 430 -6.89 -13.54 -12.79
CA PHE A 430 -6.14 -12.79 -13.79
C PHE A 430 -4.86 -12.22 -13.19
N ASP A 431 -3.80 -12.11 -13.99
CA ASP A 431 -2.60 -11.36 -13.60
C ASP A 431 -2.79 -9.83 -13.72
N GLU A 432 -1.76 -9.07 -13.36
CA GLU A 432 -1.79 -7.60 -13.38
C GLU A 432 -2.01 -7.00 -14.78
N ASN A 433 -1.72 -7.77 -15.83
CA ASN A 433 -1.94 -7.37 -17.24
C ASN A 433 -3.32 -7.81 -17.75
N GLY A 434 -4.16 -8.43 -16.92
CA GLY A 434 -5.49 -8.91 -17.27
C GLY A 434 -5.50 -10.25 -18.01
N ARG A 435 -4.39 -11.01 -18.03
CA ARG A 435 -4.33 -12.34 -18.65
C ARG A 435 -4.98 -13.37 -17.74
N LEU A 436 -5.89 -14.18 -18.29
CA LEU A 436 -6.57 -15.25 -17.55
C LEU A 436 -5.60 -16.40 -17.27
N LEU A 437 -5.29 -16.63 -15.99
CA LEU A 437 -4.40 -17.72 -15.58
C LEU A 437 -5.16 -18.97 -15.18
N VAL A 438 -6.28 -18.79 -14.46
CA VAL A 438 -6.94 -19.89 -13.75
C VAL A 438 -8.45 -19.79 -13.80
N LYS A 439 -9.09 -20.93 -14.04
CA LYS A 439 -10.53 -21.13 -13.84
C LYS A 439 -10.76 -22.09 -12.68
N ASN A 440 -11.65 -21.71 -11.79
CA ASN A 440 -12.05 -22.50 -10.63
C ASN A 440 -13.57 -22.71 -10.68
N GLN A 441 -14.02 -23.93 -10.42
CA GLN A 441 -15.42 -24.19 -10.11
C GLN A 441 -15.50 -24.99 -8.82
N SER A 442 -16.20 -24.44 -7.82
CA SER A 442 -16.39 -25.08 -6.52
C SER A 442 -17.85 -25.40 -6.29
N SER A 443 -18.12 -26.50 -5.60
CA SER A 443 -19.45 -26.92 -5.18
C SER A 443 -19.49 -26.97 -3.67
N ILE A 444 -20.30 -26.08 -3.09
CA ILE A 444 -20.46 -25.93 -1.65
C ILE A 444 -21.82 -26.48 -1.23
N PHE A 445 -21.83 -27.44 -0.31
CA PHE A 445 -23.05 -27.95 0.31
C PHE A 445 -23.35 -27.17 1.59
N VAL A 446 -24.50 -26.50 1.62
CA VAL A 446 -24.98 -25.72 2.76
C VAL A 446 -26.08 -26.50 3.47
N VAL A 447 -25.76 -27.04 4.63
CA VAL A 447 -26.67 -27.87 5.43
C VAL A 447 -27.90 -27.05 5.85
N GLY A 448 -29.10 -27.63 5.73
CA GLY A 448 -30.35 -26.99 6.17
C GLY A 448 -30.95 -25.96 5.19
N ALA A 449 -30.23 -25.55 4.15
CA ALA A 449 -30.65 -24.50 3.22
C ALA A 449 -31.52 -24.96 2.04
N GLY A 450 -32.06 -26.19 2.03
CA GLY A 450 -32.66 -26.82 0.83
C GLY A 450 -34.16 -26.57 0.56
N LYS A 451 -34.88 -25.87 1.44
CA LYS A 451 -36.36 -25.74 1.41
C LYS A 451 -36.89 -24.65 0.44
N PHE A 452 -36.30 -24.51 -0.75
CA PHE A 452 -36.73 -23.49 -1.73
C PHE A 452 -37.16 -24.07 -3.09
N GLY A 453 -37.30 -25.40 -3.23
CA GLY A 453 -37.86 -26.02 -4.43
C GLY A 453 -36.99 -25.92 -5.69
N GLY A 454 -35.71 -26.29 -5.59
CA GLY A 454 -34.74 -26.23 -6.70
C GLY A 454 -34.66 -27.49 -7.58
N LYS A 455 -34.00 -27.37 -8.75
CA LYS A 455 -33.69 -28.50 -9.64
C LYS A 455 -32.78 -29.52 -8.93
N ASN A 456 -33.00 -30.80 -9.20
CA ASN A 456 -32.17 -31.89 -8.66
C ASN A 456 -30.88 -32.10 -9.46
N ASP A 457 -30.90 -31.79 -10.76
CA ASP A 457 -29.81 -32.02 -11.69
C ASP A 457 -29.05 -30.71 -12.00
N PRO A 458 -27.72 -30.78 -12.15
CA PRO A 458 -26.91 -29.61 -12.45
C PRO A 458 -27.18 -29.08 -13.86
N ILE A 459 -27.07 -27.76 -14.05
CA ILE A 459 -27.17 -27.16 -15.38
C ILE A 459 -25.95 -27.49 -16.27
N PRO A 460 -26.07 -27.41 -17.61
CA PRO A 460 -24.93 -27.53 -18.51
C PRO A 460 -23.80 -26.54 -18.15
N GLY A 461 -22.57 -27.04 -18.04
CA GLY A 461 -21.39 -26.26 -17.64
C GLY A 461 -20.91 -26.51 -16.21
N VAL A 462 -21.66 -27.24 -15.38
CA VAL A 462 -21.10 -27.86 -14.17
C VAL A 462 -20.21 -29.03 -14.60
N ILE A 463 -18.93 -29.00 -14.19
CA ILE A 463 -17.95 -30.01 -14.57
C ILE A 463 -18.25 -31.32 -13.82
N PRO A 464 -18.53 -32.43 -14.53
CA PRO A 464 -18.94 -33.67 -13.90
C PRO A 464 -17.75 -34.39 -13.24
N ILE A 465 -18.05 -35.16 -12.20
CA ILE A 465 -17.13 -36.18 -11.70
C ILE A 465 -17.02 -37.35 -12.69
N VAL A 466 -15.92 -38.09 -12.62
CA VAL A 466 -15.75 -39.31 -13.42
C VAL A 466 -15.21 -40.43 -12.53
N ASN A 467 -15.97 -41.52 -12.41
CA ASN A 467 -15.59 -42.66 -11.59
C ASN A 467 -14.31 -43.32 -12.13
N ALA A 468 -13.53 -43.91 -11.22
CA ALA A 468 -12.34 -44.66 -11.60
C ALA A 468 -12.71 -45.88 -12.48
N PRO A 469 -11.83 -46.30 -13.40
CA PRO A 469 -12.00 -47.51 -14.18
C PRO A 469 -12.24 -48.75 -13.32
N LYS A 470 -13.10 -49.67 -13.79
CA LYS A 470 -13.41 -50.93 -13.08
C LYS A 470 -12.34 -52.00 -13.33
N ARG A 471 -11.08 -51.68 -13.03
CA ARG A 471 -9.90 -52.56 -13.12
C ARG A 471 -8.92 -52.21 -11.99
N PRO A 472 -7.91 -53.05 -11.67
CA PRO A 472 -6.87 -52.68 -10.72
C PRO A 472 -6.16 -51.37 -11.12
N PRO A 473 -5.70 -50.55 -10.15
CA PRO A 473 -4.92 -49.35 -10.42
C PRO A 473 -3.62 -49.69 -11.14
N ASP A 474 -3.18 -48.80 -12.01
CA ASP A 474 -1.87 -48.90 -12.68
C ASP A 474 -0.75 -48.62 -11.68
N ASP A 475 -0.98 -47.66 -10.77
CA ASP A 475 -0.03 -47.25 -9.75
C ASP A 475 -0.73 -46.86 -8.45
N THR A 476 -0.01 -47.05 -7.34
CA THR A 476 -0.44 -46.65 -6.01
C THR A 476 0.71 -45.94 -5.29
N ILE A 477 0.44 -44.75 -4.75
CA ILE A 477 1.39 -44.01 -3.91
C ILE A 477 0.79 -43.82 -2.52
N ARG A 478 1.63 -43.88 -1.47
CA ARG A 478 1.22 -43.63 -0.09
C ARG A 478 1.98 -42.45 0.50
N TYR A 479 1.26 -41.57 1.18
CA TYR A 479 1.82 -40.47 1.95
C TYR A 479 1.28 -40.49 3.37
N ASN A 480 2.18 -40.46 4.35
CA ASN A 480 1.78 -40.20 5.72
C ASN A 480 1.65 -38.69 5.93
N THR A 481 0.52 -38.25 6.49
CA THR A 481 0.34 -36.85 6.89
C THR A 481 0.95 -36.63 8.28
N SER A 482 1.39 -35.40 8.57
CA SER A 482 1.75 -35.04 9.96
C SER A 482 0.50 -34.87 10.83
N GLU A 483 0.62 -35.04 12.15
CA GLU A 483 -0.42 -34.58 13.10
C GLU A 483 -0.67 -33.07 12.97
N ASP A 484 0.37 -32.30 12.61
CA ASP A 484 0.30 -30.86 12.38
C ASP A 484 -0.13 -30.48 10.95
N GLN A 485 -0.52 -31.43 10.10
CA GLN A 485 -0.71 -31.16 8.67
C GLN A 485 -1.77 -30.08 8.40
N ALA A 486 -2.88 -30.08 9.16
CA ALA A 486 -3.92 -29.07 9.06
C ALA A 486 -3.45 -27.70 9.60
N ALA A 487 -2.68 -27.71 10.69
CA ALA A 487 -2.07 -26.53 11.30
C ALA A 487 -0.95 -25.92 10.43
N LEU A 488 -0.38 -26.68 9.50
CA LEU A 488 0.51 -26.12 8.49
C LEU A 488 -0.26 -25.64 7.26
N TYR A 489 -1.18 -26.45 6.74
CA TYR A 489 -1.92 -26.14 5.52
C TYR A 489 -2.79 -24.88 5.66
N HIS A 490 -3.44 -24.66 6.82
CA HIS A 490 -4.32 -23.51 7.03
C HIS A 490 -3.59 -22.15 6.90
N LEU A 491 -2.26 -22.12 7.09
CA LEU A 491 -1.43 -20.92 6.90
C LEU A 491 -1.40 -20.47 5.44
N SER A 492 -1.80 -21.34 4.50
CA SER A 492 -1.96 -20.99 3.08
C SER A 492 -3.23 -20.15 2.82
N GLY A 493 -4.13 -20.02 3.79
CA GLY A 493 -5.23 -19.05 3.76
C GLY A 493 -6.59 -19.55 4.26
N ASP A 494 -6.85 -20.87 4.27
CA ASP A 494 -8.11 -21.42 4.77
C ASP A 494 -8.10 -21.55 6.30
N LEU A 495 -8.45 -20.45 6.97
CA LEU A 495 -8.46 -20.32 8.43
C LEU A 495 -9.73 -20.86 9.08
N ASN A 496 -10.51 -21.72 8.41
CA ASN A 496 -11.70 -22.30 9.02
C ASN A 496 -11.33 -23.08 10.29
N PRO A 497 -11.86 -22.68 11.47
CA PRO A 497 -11.42 -23.20 12.74
C PRO A 497 -11.76 -24.68 12.95
N LEU A 498 -12.67 -25.28 12.18
CA LEU A 498 -12.99 -26.70 12.28
C LEU A 498 -11.78 -27.61 12.00
N HIS A 499 -10.74 -27.09 11.35
CA HIS A 499 -9.52 -27.82 11.02
C HIS A 499 -8.46 -27.79 12.12
N ILE A 500 -8.66 -27.01 13.20
CA ILE A 500 -7.66 -26.86 14.26
C ILE A 500 -8.25 -26.86 15.68
N ALA A 501 -9.47 -26.33 15.87
CA ALA A 501 -10.08 -26.13 17.18
C ALA A 501 -11.09 -27.24 17.51
N PRO A 502 -10.82 -28.13 18.48
CA PRO A 502 -11.67 -29.30 18.75
C PRO A 502 -13.15 -28.95 19.03
N ASN A 503 -13.40 -27.88 19.79
CA ASN A 503 -14.77 -27.45 20.11
C ASN A 503 -15.56 -27.07 18.86
N LEU A 504 -14.92 -26.41 17.89
CA LEU A 504 -15.58 -25.98 16.66
C LEU A 504 -15.71 -27.14 15.66
N SER A 505 -14.77 -28.08 15.64
CA SER A 505 -14.92 -29.34 14.90
C SER A 505 -16.12 -30.16 15.39
N MET A 506 -16.30 -30.26 16.72
CA MET A 506 -17.44 -30.94 17.33
C MET A 506 -18.77 -30.28 17.00
N MET A 507 -18.82 -28.94 17.02
CA MET A 507 -20.01 -28.20 16.58
C MET A 507 -20.34 -28.44 15.10
N ALA A 508 -19.33 -28.61 14.25
CA ALA A 508 -19.49 -28.96 12.84
C ALA A 508 -19.75 -30.46 12.59
N GLY A 509 -19.90 -31.27 13.65
CA GLY A 509 -20.26 -32.69 13.55
C GLY A 509 -19.08 -33.67 13.44
N PHE A 510 -17.84 -33.21 13.69
CA PHE A 510 -16.64 -34.04 13.67
C PHE A 510 -16.10 -34.30 15.08
N LYS A 511 -15.66 -35.53 15.36
CA LYS A 511 -15.12 -35.90 16.68
C LYS A 511 -13.79 -35.19 17.02
N THR A 512 -13.00 -34.90 16.01
CA THR A 512 -11.69 -34.25 16.10
C THR A 512 -11.53 -33.30 14.92
N PRO A 513 -10.58 -32.35 14.98
CA PRO A 513 -10.19 -31.58 13.81
C PRO A 513 -9.83 -32.49 12.63
N ILE A 514 -10.33 -32.13 11.45
CA ILE A 514 -10.09 -32.87 10.20
C ILE A 514 -9.14 -32.08 9.32
N LEU A 515 -8.42 -32.78 8.46
CA LEU A 515 -7.59 -32.17 7.42
C LEU A 515 -8.49 -31.55 6.34
N HIS A 516 -8.06 -30.41 5.77
CA HIS A 516 -8.75 -29.79 4.65
C HIS A 516 -8.84 -30.75 3.46
N GLY A 517 -10.03 -30.82 2.82
CA GLY A 517 -10.19 -31.63 1.59
C GLY A 517 -9.21 -31.19 0.50
N LEU A 518 -9.00 -29.89 0.35
CA LEU A 518 -8.04 -29.31 -0.60
C LEU A 518 -6.58 -29.68 -0.28
N CYS A 519 -6.22 -29.91 0.98
CA CYS A 519 -4.92 -30.45 1.35
C CYS A 519 -4.77 -31.89 0.83
N SER A 520 -5.78 -32.74 1.06
CA SER A 520 -5.81 -34.13 0.54
C SER A 520 -5.78 -34.18 -1.00
N MET A 521 -6.43 -33.22 -1.66
CA MET A 521 -6.32 -33.02 -3.12
C MET A 521 -4.89 -32.67 -3.53
N GLY A 522 -4.21 -31.79 -2.79
CA GLY A 522 -2.80 -31.44 -3.03
C GLY A 522 -1.85 -32.63 -2.94
N PHE A 523 -2.00 -33.47 -1.91
CA PHE A 523 -1.26 -34.74 -1.79
C PHE A 523 -1.51 -35.66 -3.00
N SER A 524 -2.77 -35.75 -3.44
CA SER A 524 -3.15 -36.60 -4.57
C SER A 524 -2.62 -36.08 -5.91
N LEU A 525 -2.65 -34.75 -6.12
CA LEU A 525 -2.05 -34.13 -7.29
C LEU A 525 -0.53 -34.35 -7.33
N ARG A 526 0.15 -34.27 -6.18
CA ARG A 526 1.59 -34.57 -6.10
C ARG A 526 1.89 -36.01 -6.49
N ALA A 527 1.08 -36.99 -6.07
CA ALA A 527 1.23 -38.38 -6.51
C ALA A 527 1.14 -38.50 -8.05
N VAL A 528 0.13 -37.86 -8.66
CA VAL A 528 -0.05 -37.87 -10.11
C VAL A 528 1.12 -37.19 -10.83
N LEU A 529 1.56 -36.02 -10.36
CA LEU A 529 2.67 -35.29 -10.99
C LEU A 529 3.99 -36.05 -10.89
N ALA A 530 4.27 -36.67 -9.73
CA ALA A 530 5.47 -37.48 -9.53
C ALA A 530 5.49 -38.68 -10.49
N LYS A 531 4.35 -39.37 -10.66
CA LYS A 531 4.27 -40.59 -11.45
C LYS A 531 4.16 -40.35 -12.96
N TYR A 532 3.34 -39.40 -13.38
CA TYR A 532 2.92 -39.24 -14.78
C TYR A 532 3.36 -37.94 -15.43
N ALA A 533 4.05 -37.06 -14.70
CA ALA A 533 4.55 -35.79 -15.23
C ALA A 533 6.02 -35.52 -14.87
N ASN A 534 6.73 -36.48 -14.28
CA ASN A 534 8.11 -36.30 -13.78
C ASN A 534 8.27 -35.03 -12.91
N ASN A 535 7.28 -34.78 -12.04
CA ASN A 535 7.19 -33.55 -11.23
C ASN A 535 7.28 -32.24 -12.07
N ASN A 536 6.90 -32.25 -13.35
CA ASN A 536 6.84 -31.04 -14.18
C ASN A 536 5.43 -30.41 -14.08
N PRO A 537 5.28 -29.26 -13.37
CA PRO A 537 3.98 -28.62 -13.19
C PRO A 537 3.42 -28.02 -14.48
N SER A 538 4.26 -27.71 -15.48
CA SER A 538 3.80 -27.14 -16.76
C SER A 538 2.92 -28.09 -17.57
N LEU A 539 3.02 -29.40 -17.30
CA LEU A 539 2.22 -30.45 -17.92
C LEU A 539 0.85 -30.61 -17.28
N PHE A 540 0.59 -30.01 -16.12
CA PHE A 540 -0.75 -30.01 -15.54
C PHE A 540 -1.72 -29.18 -16.40
N LYS A 541 -2.94 -29.69 -16.62
CA LYS A 541 -4.02 -28.94 -17.27
C LYS A 541 -5.16 -28.65 -16.32
N CYS A 542 -5.76 -29.67 -15.73
CA CYS A 542 -6.83 -29.49 -14.75
C CYS A 542 -6.95 -30.65 -13.77
N VAL A 543 -7.67 -30.43 -12.67
CA VAL A 543 -8.08 -31.45 -11.70
C VAL A 543 -9.56 -31.29 -11.37
N LYS A 544 -10.26 -32.41 -11.22
CA LYS A 544 -11.61 -32.48 -10.65
C LYS A 544 -11.61 -33.47 -9.49
N VAL A 545 -12.24 -33.11 -8.38
CA VAL A 545 -12.43 -34.00 -7.22
C VAL A 545 -13.82 -33.87 -6.61
N ARG A 546 -14.27 -34.95 -5.97
CA ARG A 546 -15.33 -34.93 -4.95
C ARG A 546 -14.74 -35.37 -3.61
N PHE A 547 -14.94 -34.55 -2.59
CA PHE A 547 -14.61 -34.87 -1.20
C PHE A 547 -15.71 -35.76 -0.63
N ALA A 548 -15.35 -37.00 -0.30
CA ALA A 548 -16.30 -38.05 0.08
C ALA A 548 -16.23 -38.45 1.56
N GLY A 549 -15.21 -38.01 2.27
CA GLY A 549 -15.03 -38.32 3.69
C GLY A 549 -13.91 -37.51 4.34
N PRO A 550 -13.91 -37.43 5.68
CA PRO A 550 -12.87 -36.72 6.42
C PRO A 550 -11.57 -37.51 6.49
N VAL A 551 -10.45 -36.79 6.54
CA VAL A 551 -9.11 -37.30 6.89
C VAL A 551 -8.73 -36.69 8.24
N ILE A 552 -8.16 -37.47 9.15
CA ILE A 552 -7.60 -36.96 10.40
C ILE A 552 -6.09 -36.74 10.18
N PRO A 553 -5.52 -35.57 10.52
CA PRO A 553 -4.07 -35.37 10.47
C PRO A 553 -3.31 -36.48 11.22
N GLY A 554 -2.22 -36.97 10.65
CA GLY A 554 -1.47 -38.14 11.15
C GLY A 554 -1.84 -39.46 10.48
N GLN A 555 -2.94 -39.51 9.70
CA GLN A 555 -3.32 -40.69 8.92
C GLN A 555 -2.57 -40.81 7.60
N THR A 556 -2.54 -42.02 7.07
CA THR A 556 -1.90 -42.36 5.79
C THR A 556 -2.90 -42.29 4.65
N LEU A 557 -2.61 -41.44 3.66
CA LEU A 557 -3.31 -41.38 2.40
C LEU A 557 -2.71 -42.39 1.43
N GLN A 558 -3.55 -43.25 0.86
CA GLN A 558 -3.23 -44.07 -0.32
C GLN A 558 -3.93 -43.46 -1.54
N ILE A 559 -3.19 -43.27 -2.62
CA ILE A 559 -3.65 -42.68 -3.87
C ILE A 559 -3.48 -43.72 -4.97
N ASP A 560 -4.60 -44.31 -5.37
CA ASP A 560 -4.68 -45.26 -6.46
C ASP A 560 -4.95 -44.50 -7.77
N MET A 561 -4.20 -44.83 -8.83
CA MET A 561 -4.21 -44.08 -10.08
C MET A 561 -4.41 -45.01 -11.29
N TRP A 562 -5.19 -44.53 -12.26
CA TRP A 562 -5.43 -45.21 -13.53
C TRP A 562 -5.19 -44.24 -14.69
N GLN A 563 -4.28 -44.60 -15.58
CA GLN A 563 -4.00 -43.82 -16.77
C GLN A 563 -4.95 -44.22 -17.91
N GLU A 564 -5.66 -43.24 -18.46
CA GLU A 564 -6.41 -43.34 -19.71
C GLU A 564 -5.98 -42.20 -20.65
N SER A 565 -5.04 -42.50 -21.56
CA SER A 565 -4.41 -41.51 -22.44
C SER A 565 -3.74 -40.40 -21.62
N LYS A 566 -4.26 -39.17 -21.68
CA LYS A 566 -3.78 -37.98 -20.96
C LYS A 566 -4.48 -37.73 -19.62
N ARG A 567 -5.53 -38.49 -19.33
CA ARG A 567 -6.29 -38.39 -18.09
C ARG A 567 -5.80 -39.43 -17.11
N ILE A 568 -5.47 -38.98 -15.91
CA ILE A 568 -5.15 -39.84 -14.78
C ILE A 568 -6.34 -39.80 -13.82
N HIS A 569 -7.14 -40.86 -13.83
CA HIS A 569 -8.16 -41.04 -12.81
C HIS A 569 -7.47 -41.38 -11.50
N PHE A 570 -8.01 -40.90 -10.38
CA PHE A 570 -7.48 -41.28 -9.08
C PHE A 570 -8.56 -41.43 -8.02
N LEU A 571 -8.24 -42.21 -7.00
CA LEU A 571 -9.04 -42.41 -5.81
C LEU A 571 -8.12 -42.34 -4.60
N THR A 572 -8.54 -41.60 -3.58
CA THR A 572 -7.75 -41.45 -2.36
C THR A 572 -8.51 -42.07 -1.19
N ASN A 573 -7.87 -42.98 -0.49
CA ASN A 573 -8.40 -43.62 0.71
C ASN A 573 -7.47 -43.45 1.91
N VAL A 574 -8.04 -43.51 3.10
CA VAL A 574 -7.28 -43.57 4.37
C VAL A 574 -6.95 -45.03 4.65
N VAL A 575 -5.66 -45.36 4.73
CA VAL A 575 -5.19 -46.75 4.88
C VAL A 575 -5.74 -47.40 6.16
N GLU A 576 -5.72 -46.65 7.27
CA GLU A 576 -6.09 -47.14 8.59
C GLU A 576 -7.58 -47.49 8.71
N THR A 577 -8.43 -46.89 7.87
CA THR A 577 -9.89 -47.08 7.93
C THR A 577 -10.47 -47.76 6.70
N GLY A 578 -9.71 -47.85 5.60
CA GLY A 578 -10.18 -48.32 4.31
C GLY A 578 -11.22 -47.41 3.64
N LYS A 579 -11.50 -46.21 4.19
CA LYS A 579 -12.54 -45.32 3.68
C LYS A 579 -12.02 -44.43 2.56
N ASN A 580 -12.81 -44.29 1.50
CA ASN A 580 -12.55 -43.34 0.42
C ASN A 580 -12.81 -41.91 0.91
N VAL A 581 -11.87 -41.01 0.66
CA VAL A 581 -11.93 -39.59 1.03
C VAL A 581 -11.95 -38.67 -0.18
N ILE A 582 -11.38 -39.11 -1.32
CA ILE A 582 -11.57 -38.46 -2.63
C ILE A 582 -12.06 -39.50 -3.63
N THR A 583 -13.13 -39.15 -4.35
CA THR A 583 -13.78 -40.02 -5.35
C THR A 583 -14.13 -39.25 -6.61
N GLY A 584 -14.47 -39.96 -7.69
CA GLY A 584 -14.93 -39.36 -8.94
C GLY A 584 -13.92 -38.40 -9.56
N ALA A 585 -12.63 -38.63 -9.29
CA ALA A 585 -11.58 -37.66 -9.47
C ALA A 585 -10.66 -38.00 -10.63
N TYR A 586 -10.13 -36.95 -11.25
CA TYR A 586 -9.15 -37.07 -12.32
C TYR A 586 -8.25 -35.84 -12.40
N VAL A 587 -7.07 -36.03 -12.97
CA VAL A 587 -6.17 -34.98 -13.44
C VAL A 587 -6.02 -35.13 -14.94
N ASP A 588 -6.22 -34.05 -15.70
CA ASP A 588 -5.79 -34.01 -17.09
C ASP A 588 -4.39 -33.41 -17.19
N LEU A 589 -3.52 -34.09 -17.93
CA LEU A 589 -2.20 -33.62 -18.28
C LEU A 589 -2.16 -33.17 -19.74
N LYS A 590 -1.35 -32.16 -20.07
CA LYS A 590 -1.07 -31.75 -21.45
C LYS A 590 -0.33 -32.87 -22.19
N GLN A 591 0.52 -33.59 -21.47
CA GLN A 591 1.29 -34.75 -21.92
C GLN A 591 1.61 -35.64 -20.71
N VAL A 592 1.60 -36.96 -20.92
CA VAL A 592 2.08 -37.93 -19.92
C VAL A 592 3.55 -38.24 -20.19
N ILE A 593 4.37 -38.19 -19.14
CA ILE A 593 5.75 -38.64 -19.14
C ILE A 593 5.85 -39.70 -18.06
N ALA A 594 6.05 -40.96 -18.48
CA ALA A 594 6.31 -42.03 -17.52
C ALA A 594 7.62 -41.74 -16.79
N SER A 595 7.60 -41.74 -15.46
CA SER A 595 8.83 -41.74 -14.66
C SER A 595 9.61 -43.04 -14.97
N LEU A 596 10.86 -42.92 -15.42
CA LEU A 596 11.81 -44.05 -15.54
C LEU A 596 12.08 -44.70 -14.18
#